data_AF-A0A319BGF3-F1
#
_entry.id   AF-A0A319BGF3-F1
#
_cell.length_a   1.000
_cell.length_b   1.000
_cell.length_c   1.000
_cell.angle_alpha   90.00
_cell.angle_beta   90.00
_cell.angle_gamma   90.00
#
_symmetry.space_group_name_H-M   'P 1'
#
loop_
_entity.id
_entity.type
_entity.pdbx_description
1 polymer ?
#
loop_
_entity_poly.entity_id
_entity_poly.type
_entity_poly.pdbx_seq_one_letter_code
_entity_poly.pdbx_strand_id
1 'polypeptide(L)'
;MGDGNTFDNKDNTVHNQAGSQVVYGSIYNNTFYTYDQDGARHIVEDKSHLDQKLLEAAAKGETAKVEHLLDNGANVSAADSQGHTVLHVAASGGHADIISILLRRGADKNARNRSNHRPSELARLLGHIPLANKLELNLL
;
A
#
# COMPACT_ATOMS: atom_id res chain seq x y z
N MET A 1 -8.85 33.05 2.47
CA MET A 1 -7.68 33.31 1.59
C MET A 1 -6.79 32.10 1.77
N GLY A 2 -6.54 31.31 0.73
CA GLY A 2 -5.80 30.05 0.86
C GLY A 2 -4.31 30.32 1.06
N ASP A 3 -3.69 29.61 1.99
CA ASP A 3 -2.39 29.95 2.59
C ASP A 3 -1.17 29.74 1.68
N GLY A 4 -1.37 29.55 0.36
CA GLY A 4 -0.31 29.63 -0.64
C GLY A 4 0.80 28.57 -0.55
N ASN A 5 0.61 27.49 0.21
CA ASN A 5 1.61 26.45 0.43
C ASN A 5 1.44 25.26 -0.54
N THR A 6 2.55 24.69 -0.99
CA THR A 6 2.60 23.50 -1.87
C THR A 6 3.48 22.41 -1.26
N PHE A 7 2.95 21.18 -1.14
CA PHE A 7 3.67 20.01 -0.62
C PHE A 7 4.45 19.30 -1.75
N ASP A 8 5.74 19.01 -1.53
CA ASP A 8 6.56 18.19 -2.42
C ASP A 8 6.69 16.76 -1.87
N ASN A 9 6.10 15.81 -2.60
CA ASN A 9 6.07 14.39 -2.25
C ASN A 9 7.43 13.68 -2.45
N LYS A 10 8.43 14.33 -3.06
CA LYS A 10 9.75 13.73 -3.33
C LYS A 10 10.71 13.82 -2.16
N ASP A 11 10.61 14.88 -1.35
CA ASP A 11 11.45 15.10 -0.17
C ASP A 11 10.64 15.29 1.11
N ASN A 12 9.31 15.17 1.02
CA ASN A 12 8.37 15.31 2.14
C ASN A 12 8.50 16.69 2.82
N THR A 13 8.67 17.73 2.00
CA THR A 13 8.74 19.13 2.46
C THR A 13 7.53 19.93 2.00
N VAL A 14 7.23 21.00 2.74
CA VAL A 14 6.22 22.00 2.35
C VAL A 14 6.98 23.25 1.96
N HIS A 15 6.66 23.83 0.79
CA HIS A 15 7.25 25.08 0.31
C HIS A 15 6.23 26.22 0.38
N ASN A 16 6.71 27.38 0.83
CA ASN A 16 5.94 28.62 0.83
C ASN A 16 6.21 29.42 -0.44
N GLN A 17 5.41 30.46 -0.66
CA GLN A 17 5.47 31.33 -1.84
C GLN A 17 6.82 32.05 -2.04
N ALA A 18 7.70 32.08 -1.03
CA ALA A 18 9.03 32.69 -1.07
C ALA A 18 10.16 31.67 -1.32
N GLY A 19 9.86 30.37 -1.48
CA GLY A 19 10.86 29.33 -1.72
C GLY A 19 11.77 29.04 -0.52
N SER A 20 11.44 29.55 0.67
CA SER A 20 12.25 29.38 1.88
C SER A 20 11.42 28.68 2.95
N GLN A 21 11.50 27.34 3.03
CA GLN A 21 10.79 26.58 4.05
C GLN A 21 11.51 25.28 4.43
N VAL A 22 11.65 25.07 5.73
CA VAL A 22 11.94 23.76 6.35
C VAL A 22 11.13 23.68 7.63
N VAL A 23 9.98 23.01 7.57
CA VAL A 23 9.21 22.63 8.76
C VAL A 23 9.48 21.14 8.95
N TYR A 24 10.24 20.79 10.00
CA TYR A 24 10.51 19.40 10.35
C TYR A 24 9.20 18.74 10.79
N GLY A 25 8.90 17.58 10.23
CA GLY A 25 7.70 16.81 10.54
C GLY A 25 7.99 15.33 10.77
N SER A 26 6.99 14.61 11.25
CA SER A 26 7.07 13.16 11.50
C SER A 26 6.11 12.45 10.57
N ILE A 27 6.55 11.37 9.92
CA ILE A 27 5.64 10.42 9.28
C ILE A 27 5.36 9.31 10.27
N TYR A 28 4.09 9.06 10.55
CA TYR A 28 3.66 7.92 11.35
C TYR A 28 2.41 7.28 10.72
N ASN A 29 2.44 5.96 10.52
CA ASN A 29 1.36 5.21 9.84
C ASN A 29 0.93 5.81 8.50
N ASN A 30 1.90 6.26 7.69
CA ASN A 30 1.65 6.92 6.41
C ASN A 30 0.86 8.24 6.53
N THR A 31 0.85 8.86 7.71
CA THR A 31 0.30 10.20 7.94
C THR A 31 1.46 11.16 8.21
N PHE A 32 1.53 12.26 7.46
CA PHE A 32 2.53 13.30 7.67
C PHE A 32 2.01 14.35 8.64
N TYR A 33 2.78 14.55 9.71
CA TYR A 33 2.48 15.51 10.77
C TYR A 33 3.53 16.61 10.81
N THR A 34 3.07 17.84 10.97
CA THR A 34 3.91 18.98 11.33
C THR A 34 3.59 19.45 12.74
N TYR A 35 4.49 20.25 13.30
CA TYR A 35 4.34 20.81 14.65
C TYR A 35 4.38 22.34 14.57
N ASP A 36 3.52 23.00 15.32
CA ASP A 36 3.61 24.46 15.50
C ASP A 36 4.60 24.83 16.62
N GLN A 37 4.75 26.13 16.86
CA GLN A 37 5.66 26.68 17.88
C GLN A 37 5.26 26.30 19.32
N ASP A 38 4.00 25.93 19.53
CA ASP A 38 3.45 25.50 20.81
C ASP A 38 3.52 23.96 20.97
N GLY A 39 4.03 23.25 19.96
CA GLY A 39 4.16 21.80 19.93
C GLY A 39 2.88 21.05 19.54
N ALA A 40 1.83 21.74 19.10
CA ALA A 40 0.61 21.08 18.65
C ALA A 40 0.82 20.42 17.28
N ARG A 41 0.24 19.22 17.14
CA ARG A 41 0.40 18.38 15.94
C ARG A 41 -0.67 18.72 14.91
N HIS A 42 -0.24 19.07 13.70
CA HIS A 42 -1.12 19.32 12.55
C HIS A 42 -0.96 18.20 11.51
N ILE A 43 -2.08 17.73 10.95
CA ILE A 43 -2.07 16.72 9.88
C ILE A 43 -1.98 17.45 8.55
N VAL A 44 -0.92 17.19 7.80
CA VAL A 44 -0.75 17.73 6.44
C VAL A 44 -1.30 16.78 5.40
N GLU A 45 -1.06 15.48 5.58
CA GLU A 45 -1.54 14.45 4.65
C GLU A 45 -1.84 13.16 5.41
N ASP A 46 -3.05 12.61 5.22
CA ASP A 46 -3.46 11.34 5.81
C ASP A 46 -3.66 10.26 4.74
N LYS A 47 -2.68 9.37 4.64
CA LYS A 47 -2.71 8.18 3.78
C LYS A 47 -2.88 6.87 4.56
N SER A 48 -3.22 6.93 5.85
CA SER A 48 -3.43 5.75 6.70
C SER A 48 -4.50 4.79 6.16
N HIS A 49 -5.46 5.33 5.39
CA HIS A 49 -6.55 4.57 4.80
C HIS A 49 -6.17 3.83 3.50
N LEU A 50 -5.02 4.13 2.89
CA LEU A 50 -4.63 3.58 1.58
C LEU A 50 -4.42 2.07 1.64
N ASP A 51 -3.86 1.56 2.73
CA ASP A 51 -3.57 0.14 2.94
C ASP A 51 -4.86 -0.69 2.92
N GLN A 52 -5.88 -0.23 3.64
CA GLN A 52 -7.21 -0.87 3.64
C GLN A 52 -7.87 -0.81 2.26
N LYS A 53 -7.80 0.34 1.58
CA LYS A 53 -8.32 0.46 0.21
C LYS A 53 -7.60 -0.46 -0.78
N LEU A 54 -6.29 -0.68 -0.58
CA LEU A 54 -5.50 -1.57 -1.41
C LEU A 54 -5.90 -3.03 -1.22
N LEU A 55 -6.13 -3.47 0.02
CA LEU A 55 -6.69 -4.80 0.32
C LEU A 55 -8.04 -5.00 -0.37
N GLU A 56 -8.96 -4.03 -0.27
CA GLU A 56 -10.28 -4.11 -0.90
C GLU A 56 -10.22 -4.13 -2.43
N ALA A 57 -9.40 -3.27 -3.02
CA ALA A 57 -9.20 -3.23 -4.47
C ALA A 57 -8.62 -4.55 -5.00
N ALA A 58 -7.65 -5.12 -4.28
CA ALA A 58 -7.06 -6.40 -4.61
C ALA A 58 -8.08 -7.55 -4.51
N ALA A 59 -8.94 -7.56 -3.49
CA ALA A 59 -10.01 -8.56 -3.36
C ALA A 59 -11.00 -8.52 -4.53
N LYS A 60 -11.33 -7.32 -4.99
CA LYS A 60 -12.31 -7.08 -6.05
C LYS A 60 -11.75 -7.23 -7.47
N GLY A 61 -10.44 -7.40 -7.64
CA GLY A 61 -9.84 -7.47 -8.98
C GLY A 61 -9.71 -6.11 -9.67
N GLU A 62 -9.71 -5.01 -8.91
CA GLU A 62 -9.69 -3.64 -9.45
C GLU A 62 -8.25 -3.21 -9.84
N THR A 63 -7.67 -3.81 -10.88
CA THR A 63 -6.25 -3.63 -11.29
C THR A 63 -5.81 -2.16 -11.38
N ALA A 64 -6.56 -1.31 -12.09
CA ALA A 64 -6.22 0.11 -12.25
C ALA A 64 -6.19 0.87 -10.91
N LYS A 65 -7.07 0.49 -9.99
CA LYS A 65 -7.13 1.10 -8.66
C LYS A 65 -6.00 0.61 -7.77
N VAL A 66 -5.61 -0.66 -7.88
CA VAL A 66 -4.41 -1.20 -7.21
C VAL A 66 -3.18 -0.41 -7.62
N GLU A 67 -2.94 -0.20 -8.92
CA GLU A 67 -1.79 0.59 -9.39
C GLU A 67 -1.84 2.02 -8.84
N HIS A 68 -2.98 2.69 -8.97
CA HIS A 68 -3.16 4.05 -8.48
C HIS A 68 -2.92 4.15 -6.96
N LEU A 69 -3.38 3.19 -6.15
CA LEU A 69 -3.16 3.20 -4.71
C LEU A 69 -1.68 3.00 -4.36
N LEU A 70 -0.99 2.08 -5.04
CA LEU A 70 0.44 1.85 -4.87
C LEU A 70 1.27 3.07 -5.27
N ASP A 71 0.90 3.77 -6.34
CA ASP A 71 1.55 5.02 -6.75
C ASP A 71 1.33 6.17 -5.77
N ASN A 72 0.23 6.15 -5.02
CA ASN A 72 -0.04 7.11 -3.94
C ASN A 72 0.55 6.70 -2.59
N GLY A 73 1.39 5.66 -2.54
CA GLY A 73 2.11 5.26 -1.33
C GLY A 73 1.37 4.28 -0.43
N ALA A 74 0.39 3.53 -0.95
CA ALA A 74 -0.15 2.37 -0.23
C ALA A 74 0.95 1.33 0.02
N ASN A 75 0.95 0.71 1.21
CA ASN A 75 1.92 -0.31 1.55
C ASN A 75 1.62 -1.62 0.80
N VAL A 76 2.53 -2.03 -0.11
CA VAL A 76 2.42 -3.29 -0.86
C VAL A 76 2.32 -4.53 0.04
N SER A 77 2.85 -4.44 1.27
CA SER A 77 2.84 -5.48 2.30
C SER A 77 1.73 -5.29 3.33
N ALA A 78 0.78 -4.38 3.08
CA ALA A 78 -0.40 -4.19 3.93
C ALA A 78 -1.10 -5.52 4.16
N ALA A 79 -1.57 -5.73 5.38
CA ALA A 79 -2.24 -6.96 5.78
C ALA A 79 -3.50 -6.69 6.60
N ASP A 80 -4.50 -7.54 6.42
CA ASP A 80 -5.73 -7.47 7.20
C ASP A 80 -5.55 -8.01 8.65
N SER A 81 -6.64 -8.00 9.41
CA SER A 81 -6.63 -8.52 10.79
C SER A 81 -6.35 -10.02 10.89
N GLN A 82 -6.33 -10.79 9.80
CA GLN A 82 -5.96 -12.21 9.77
C GLN A 82 -4.54 -12.43 9.24
N GLY A 83 -3.79 -11.35 8.97
CA GLY A 83 -2.46 -11.41 8.38
C GLY A 83 -2.48 -11.76 6.89
N HIS A 84 -3.63 -11.67 6.21
CA HIS A 84 -3.65 -11.74 4.76
C HIS A 84 -3.06 -10.47 4.20
N THR A 85 -1.88 -10.58 3.62
CA THR A 85 -1.30 -9.49 2.83
C THR A 85 -2.14 -9.22 1.59
N VAL A 86 -1.93 -8.07 0.94
CA VAL A 86 -2.54 -7.75 -0.37
C VAL A 86 -2.37 -8.90 -1.37
N LEU A 87 -1.21 -9.56 -1.35
CA LEU A 87 -0.91 -10.70 -2.21
C LEU A 87 -1.75 -11.95 -1.87
N HIS A 88 -2.01 -12.23 -0.58
CA HIS A 88 -2.93 -13.30 -0.19
C HIS A 88 -4.35 -13.05 -0.71
N VAL A 89 -4.82 -11.80 -0.57
CA VAL A 89 -6.16 -11.41 -1.00
C VAL A 89 -6.29 -11.52 -2.52
N ALA A 90 -5.31 -11.01 -3.29
CA ALA A 90 -5.31 -11.16 -4.75
C ALA A 90 -5.25 -12.63 -5.20
N ALA A 91 -4.45 -13.46 -4.52
CA ALA A 91 -4.33 -14.88 -4.78
C ALA A 91 -5.63 -15.65 -4.49
N SER A 92 -6.33 -15.30 -3.41
CA SER A 92 -7.63 -15.90 -3.09
C SER A 92 -8.72 -15.59 -4.11
N GLY A 93 -8.63 -14.44 -4.79
CA GLY A 93 -9.57 -14.04 -5.85
C GLY A 93 -9.15 -14.48 -7.26
N GLY A 94 -7.96 -15.07 -7.42
CA GLY A 94 -7.48 -15.51 -8.73
C GLY A 94 -6.94 -14.40 -9.63
N HIS A 95 -6.63 -13.21 -9.07
CA HIS A 95 -6.33 -12.00 -9.85
C HIS A 95 -4.85 -11.95 -10.28
N ALA A 96 -4.53 -12.67 -11.36
CA ALA A 96 -3.16 -12.83 -11.86
C ALA A 96 -2.45 -11.49 -12.15
N ASP A 97 -3.13 -10.54 -12.80
CA ASP A 97 -2.54 -9.25 -13.17
C ASP A 97 -2.14 -8.43 -11.94
N ILE A 98 -2.99 -8.45 -10.91
CA ILE A 98 -2.72 -7.80 -9.62
C ILE A 98 -1.54 -8.45 -8.93
N ILE A 99 -1.45 -9.79 -8.94
CA ILE A 99 -0.30 -10.50 -8.39
C ILE A 99 0.99 -10.08 -9.09
N SER A 100 1.00 -10.03 -10.42
CA SER A 100 2.17 -9.55 -11.18
C SER A 100 2.56 -8.12 -10.78
N ILE A 101 1.60 -7.21 -10.60
CA ILE A 101 1.87 -5.84 -10.12
C ILE A 101 2.51 -5.85 -8.73
N LEU A 102 1.92 -6.59 -7.79
CA LEU A 102 2.38 -6.65 -6.40
C LEU A 102 3.79 -7.25 -6.31
N LEU A 103 4.09 -8.31 -7.06
CA LEU A 103 5.42 -8.91 -7.12
C LEU A 103 6.47 -7.93 -7.68
N ARG A 104 6.14 -7.21 -8.77
CA ARG A 104 7.03 -6.16 -9.31
C ARG A 104 7.28 -5.02 -8.31
N ARG A 105 6.33 -4.77 -7.40
CA ARG A 105 6.43 -3.76 -6.33
C ARG A 105 7.08 -4.31 -5.06
N GLY A 106 7.60 -5.54 -5.08
CA GLY A 106 8.36 -6.13 -3.98
C GLY A 106 7.52 -6.83 -2.92
N ALA A 107 6.28 -7.21 -3.21
CA ALA A 107 5.48 -8.04 -2.30
C ALA A 107 6.18 -9.38 -2.01
N ASP A 108 6.19 -9.80 -0.75
CA ASP A 108 6.73 -11.12 -0.37
C ASP A 108 5.76 -12.24 -0.78
N LYS A 109 6.12 -12.98 -1.83
CA LYS A 109 5.39 -14.16 -2.30
C LYS A 109 5.32 -15.30 -1.28
N ASN A 110 6.21 -15.30 -0.29
CA ASN A 110 6.31 -16.32 0.74
C ASN A 110 5.75 -15.87 2.09
N ALA A 111 5.12 -14.68 2.14
CA ALA A 111 4.48 -14.18 3.34
C ALA A 111 3.52 -15.23 3.89
N ARG A 112 3.42 -15.32 5.23
CA ARG A 112 2.53 -16.26 5.90
C ARG A 112 1.46 -15.51 6.67
N ASN A 113 0.20 -15.86 6.42
CA ASN A 113 -0.92 -15.37 7.22
C ASN A 113 -0.95 -16.05 8.61
N ARG A 114 -1.92 -15.69 9.46
CA ARG A 114 -2.06 -16.29 10.81
C ARG A 114 -2.37 -17.79 10.80
N SER A 115 -2.96 -18.30 9.71
CA SER A 115 -3.19 -19.73 9.50
C SER A 115 -1.97 -20.45 8.91
N ASN A 116 -0.82 -19.78 8.84
CA ASN A 116 0.43 -20.31 8.32
C ASN A 116 0.39 -20.67 6.83
N HIS A 117 -0.57 -20.11 6.08
CA HIS A 117 -0.71 -20.28 4.64
C HIS A 117 0.04 -19.17 3.88
N ARG A 118 0.65 -19.55 2.76
CA ARG A 118 1.18 -18.64 1.74
C ARG A 118 0.07 -18.19 0.78
N PRO A 119 0.29 -17.10 0.01
CA PRO A 119 -0.64 -16.70 -1.06
C PRO A 119 -0.92 -17.82 -2.06
N SER A 120 0.09 -18.59 -2.50
CA SER A 120 -0.10 -19.71 -3.44
C SER A 120 -0.95 -20.84 -2.85
N GLU A 121 -0.78 -21.13 -1.57
CA GLU A 121 -1.53 -22.16 -0.87
C GLU A 121 -3.02 -21.77 -0.76
N LEU A 122 -3.32 -20.49 -0.50
CA LEU A 122 -4.70 -19.98 -0.54
C LEU A 122 -5.31 -20.04 -1.95
N ALA A 123 -4.58 -19.60 -2.98
CA ALA A 123 -5.02 -19.73 -4.36
C ALA A 123 -5.37 -21.19 -4.69
N ARG A 124 -4.54 -22.13 -4.23
CA ARG A 124 -4.76 -23.56 -4.44
C ARG A 124 -6.01 -24.07 -3.72
N LEU A 125 -6.20 -23.70 -2.45
CA LEU A 125 -7.37 -24.09 -1.64
C LEU A 125 -8.69 -23.60 -2.25
N LEU A 126 -8.66 -22.45 -2.93
CA LEU A 126 -9.84 -21.84 -3.56
C LEU A 126 -10.00 -22.21 -5.04
N GLY A 127 -9.20 -23.14 -5.55
CA GLY A 127 -9.36 -23.71 -6.89
C GLY A 127 -8.59 -22.99 -8.00
N HIS A 128 -7.80 -21.96 -7.69
CA HIS A 128 -6.92 -21.27 -8.65
C HIS A 128 -5.59 -22.00 -8.85
N ILE A 129 -5.64 -23.32 -9.11
CA ILE A 129 -4.46 -24.20 -9.22
C ILE A 129 -3.43 -23.70 -10.25
N PRO A 130 -3.81 -23.28 -11.47
CA PRO A 130 -2.83 -22.81 -12.45
C PRO A 130 -2.10 -21.55 -11.98
N LEU A 131 -2.81 -20.65 -11.29
CA LEU A 131 -2.23 -19.43 -10.75
C LEU A 131 -1.30 -19.72 -9.57
N ALA A 132 -1.70 -20.61 -8.66
CA ALA A 132 -0.87 -21.05 -7.55
C ALA A 132 0.49 -21.60 -8.04
N ASN A 133 0.46 -22.46 -9.06
CA ASN A 133 1.67 -23.00 -9.69
C ASN A 133 2.54 -21.90 -10.29
N LYS A 134 1.94 -20.95 -11.02
CA LYS A 134 2.68 -19.82 -11.59
C LYS A 134 3.32 -18.94 -10.50
N LEU A 135 2.61 -18.68 -9.41
CA LEU A 135 3.10 -17.88 -8.29
C LEU A 135 4.25 -18.57 -7.54
N GLU A 136 4.18 -19.88 -7.35
CA GLU A 136 5.28 -20.65 -6.74
C GLU A 136 6.53 -20.66 -7.63
N LEU A 137 6.33 -20.87 -8.93
CA LEU A 137 7.39 -21.01 -9.93
C LEU A 137 7.93 -19.67 -10.47
N ASN A 138 7.45 -18.52 -9.99
CA ASN A 138 7.80 -17.18 -10.51
C ASN A 138 7.54 -17.03 -12.02
N LEU A 139 6.37 -17.46 -12.48
CA LEU A 139 5.95 -17.38 -13.88
C LEU A 139 4.92 -16.25 -14.11
N LEU A 140 4.96 -15.20 -13.29
CA LEU A 140 4.04 -14.05 -13.28
C LEU A 140 4.78 -12.72 -13.43
#